data_AF-A0A523VN92-F1
#
_entry.id   AF-A0A523VN92-F1
#
_cell.length_a   1.000
_cell.length_b   1.000
_cell.length_c   1.000
_cell.angle_alpha   90.00
_cell.angle_beta   90.00
_cell.angle_gamma   90.00
#
_symmetry.space_group_name_H-M   'P 1'
#
loop_
_entity.id
_entity.type
_entity.pdbx_description
1 polymer ?
#
loop_
_entity_poly.entity_id
_entity_poly.type
_entity_poly.pdbx_seq_one_letter_code
_entity_poly.pdbx_strand_id
1 'polypeptide(L)'
;MNIFWIVTDSICNYERSDLHGLLPIYKKLKKNKEGLYFEDCVSQFPSTNLSLLSFLTGRFPYYIFPDYYRSIENLPSLELNNSIYPLKQEGYNIESIIFGREQVIVLKDILNPYYIEEMYQGDHWLDAKEIYDLFMEKVEHIKSKEKNLYFIFFRPSDPQVDRYIRKIIQFLKKNNFWNNSIFILNSDHGYYDKILYKKTKLLHFDDIHQASMQPALFIRIPSILTDTTYRTIYKRVYLIDILETILNYLNIEAEHDRQSISFKPLIENDIDVNSERKVRGDCYLMFQSIKKTMITKGDWKLLNDNGMFSLFNLANDKLEEKDIKEKFPEIYNELYNFYLDTESKAYDNFRSTLDSLYSHSKLMKLNSKVFLIPDQFPPQLVKYLREKLKEKNTVINPDDNNTNQLKDITTILFFNRLTGYGLRKLLRKYKGVIKNYLILDTELSDITHHWNKTGYLRFVIKSIIARRNQLFQRWKEILVWILYFPLYFNKHLRKYYK
;
A
#
# COMPACT_ATOMS: atom_id res chain seq x y z
N MET A 1 5.67 -12.72 -27.64
CA MET A 1 6.73 -12.54 -26.63
C MET A 1 6.10 -12.88 -25.29
N ASN A 2 6.69 -13.81 -24.52
CA ASN A 2 6.17 -14.15 -23.19
C ASN A 2 6.82 -13.28 -22.10
N ILE A 3 6.11 -13.10 -21.00
CA ILE A 3 6.59 -12.41 -19.80
C ILE A 3 6.36 -13.36 -18.62
N PHE A 4 7.44 -13.69 -17.90
CA PHE A 4 7.38 -14.45 -16.66
C PHE A 4 7.75 -13.52 -15.51
N TRP A 5 6.78 -13.18 -14.67
CA TRP A 5 6.95 -12.28 -13.55
C TRP A 5 6.75 -13.04 -12.24
N ILE A 6 7.86 -13.34 -11.57
CA ILE A 6 7.85 -13.98 -10.26
C ILE A 6 8.04 -12.90 -9.18
N VAL A 7 7.08 -12.84 -8.26
CA VAL A 7 7.14 -12.00 -7.07
C VAL A 7 7.33 -12.87 -5.84
N THR A 8 8.13 -12.40 -4.88
CA THR A 8 8.26 -12.98 -3.55
C THR A 8 7.80 -11.97 -2.51
N ASP A 9 7.16 -12.40 -1.42
CA ASP A 9 6.76 -11.49 -0.36
C ASP A 9 7.92 -11.21 0.60
N SER A 10 8.25 -9.92 0.80
CA SER A 10 9.14 -9.44 1.88
C SER A 10 10.60 -9.94 1.83
N ILE A 11 11.15 -10.27 0.67
CA ILE A 11 12.57 -10.60 0.49
C ILE A 11 13.40 -9.33 0.31
N CYS A 12 14.33 -9.11 1.25
CA CYS A 12 15.29 -8.01 1.22
C CYS A 12 16.36 -8.23 0.15
N ASN A 13 16.96 -7.14 -0.36
CA ASN A 13 18.11 -7.20 -1.27
C ASN A 13 19.47 -7.49 -0.57
N TYR A 14 19.47 -7.76 0.75
CA TYR A 14 20.67 -7.98 1.56
C TYR A 14 20.60 -9.28 2.40
N GLU A 15 21.76 -9.70 2.89
CA GLU A 15 21.90 -10.91 3.72
C GLU A 15 21.20 -10.77 5.06
N ARG A 16 20.42 -11.80 5.42
CA ARG A 16 19.81 -11.93 6.75
C ARG A 16 19.85 -13.40 7.16
N SER A 17 19.81 -13.62 8.47
CA SER A 17 19.73 -14.98 9.04
C SER A 17 18.31 -15.54 9.09
N ASP A 18 17.30 -14.74 8.73
CA ASP A 18 15.91 -15.15 8.66
C ASP A 18 15.42 -15.34 7.22
N LEU A 19 14.16 -15.78 7.08
CA LEU A 19 13.56 -16.13 5.78
C LEU A 19 13.27 -14.91 4.88
N HIS A 20 13.60 -13.71 5.34
CA HIS A 20 13.47 -12.45 4.59
C HIS A 20 14.79 -11.99 3.98
N GLY A 21 15.89 -12.74 4.19
CA GLY A 21 17.17 -12.47 3.56
C GLY A 21 17.17 -12.75 2.06
N LEU A 22 18.17 -12.19 1.37
CA LEU A 22 18.36 -12.40 -0.07
C LEU A 22 18.43 -13.89 -0.43
N LEU A 23 17.48 -14.35 -1.26
CA LEU A 23 17.43 -15.76 -1.65
C LEU A 23 18.71 -16.16 -2.43
N PRO A 24 19.26 -17.37 -2.20
CA PRO A 24 20.45 -17.83 -2.89
C PRO A 24 20.39 -17.79 -4.43
N ILE A 25 19.20 -17.92 -5.03
CA ILE A 25 19.01 -17.81 -6.48
C ILE A 25 19.38 -16.43 -7.02
N TYR A 26 19.07 -15.33 -6.33
CA TYR A 26 19.49 -13.98 -6.76
C TYR A 26 21.01 -13.88 -6.86
N LYS A 27 21.74 -14.40 -5.86
CA LYS A 27 23.22 -14.44 -5.87
C LYS A 27 23.76 -15.23 -7.04
N LYS A 28 23.16 -16.39 -7.31
CA LYS A 28 23.57 -17.26 -8.41
C LYS A 28 23.38 -16.54 -9.75
N LEU A 29 22.22 -15.94 -9.97
CA LEU A 29 21.91 -15.18 -11.19
C LEU A 29 22.85 -13.98 -11.38
N LYS A 30 23.09 -13.21 -10.30
CA LYS A 30 24.04 -12.09 -10.26
C LYS A 30 25.47 -12.54 -10.60
N LYS A 31 25.98 -13.58 -9.91
CA LYS A 31 27.33 -14.12 -10.11
C LYS A 31 27.54 -14.63 -11.54
N ASN A 32 26.54 -15.29 -12.10
CA ASN A 32 26.59 -15.86 -13.44
C ASN A 32 26.29 -14.84 -14.56
N LYS A 33 25.97 -13.58 -14.22
CA LYS A 33 25.54 -12.53 -15.16
C LYS A 33 24.42 -12.99 -16.09
N GLU A 34 23.41 -13.68 -15.53
CA GLU A 34 22.28 -14.21 -16.30
C GLU A 34 21.18 -13.16 -16.56
N GLY A 35 21.39 -11.92 -16.14
CA GLY A 35 20.45 -10.81 -16.29
C GLY A 35 20.95 -9.55 -15.59
N LEU A 36 20.08 -8.56 -15.48
CA LEU A 36 20.30 -7.30 -14.78
C LEU A 36 19.92 -7.48 -13.32
N TYR A 37 20.87 -7.27 -12.41
CA TYR A 37 20.62 -7.24 -10.97
C TYR A 37 20.65 -5.80 -10.49
N PHE A 38 19.62 -5.35 -9.76
CA PHE A 38 19.51 -3.98 -9.28
C PHE A 38 19.86 -3.95 -7.78
N GLU A 39 20.94 -3.26 -7.44
CA GLU A 39 21.45 -3.22 -6.06
C GLU A 39 20.61 -2.29 -5.18
N ASP A 40 20.09 -1.18 -5.73
CA ASP A 40 19.25 -0.22 -5.01
C ASP A 40 17.86 -0.15 -5.65
N CYS A 41 16.98 -1.07 -5.25
CA CYS A 41 15.58 -1.04 -5.62
C CYS A 41 14.74 -0.60 -4.41
N VAL A 42 13.79 0.31 -4.61
CA VAL A 42 12.95 0.85 -3.54
C VAL A 42 11.46 0.60 -3.81
N SER A 43 10.78 -0.03 -2.85
CA SER A 43 9.32 -0.17 -2.83
C SER A 43 8.66 1.13 -2.38
N GLN A 44 7.39 1.33 -2.74
CA GLN A 44 6.61 2.50 -2.35
C GLN A 44 5.77 2.22 -1.09
N PHE A 45 5.63 0.96 -0.70
CA PHE A 45 4.85 0.59 0.49
C PHE A 45 5.39 -0.70 1.15
N PRO A 46 5.57 -0.74 2.48
CA PRO A 46 5.95 -1.96 3.22
C PRO A 46 4.72 -2.83 3.52
N SER A 47 3.89 -3.10 2.50
CA SER A 47 2.70 -3.94 2.56
C SER A 47 2.43 -4.56 1.21
N THR A 48 2.13 -5.85 1.22
CA THR A 48 1.90 -6.66 0.04
C THR A 48 0.88 -6.05 -0.90
N ASN A 49 -0.38 -5.90 -0.46
CA ASN A 49 -1.46 -5.46 -1.35
C ASN A 49 -1.18 -4.08 -1.97
N LEU A 50 -0.69 -3.15 -1.16
CA LEU A 50 -0.49 -1.77 -1.58
C LEU A 50 0.76 -1.60 -2.43
N SER A 51 1.81 -2.41 -2.18
CA SER A 51 2.95 -2.47 -3.07
C SER A 51 2.57 -3.06 -4.43
N LEU A 52 1.88 -4.21 -4.44
CA LEU A 52 1.41 -4.85 -5.68
C LEU A 52 0.55 -3.88 -6.51
N LEU A 53 -0.46 -3.26 -5.88
CA LEU A 53 -1.29 -2.28 -6.56
C LEU A 53 -0.46 -1.10 -7.08
N SER A 54 0.55 -0.62 -6.33
CA SER A 54 1.38 0.50 -6.74
C SER A 54 2.14 0.19 -8.03
N PHE A 55 2.84 -0.94 -8.10
CA PHE A 55 3.61 -1.27 -9.31
C PHE A 55 2.82 -1.89 -10.45
N LEU A 56 1.63 -2.45 -10.20
CA LEU A 56 0.72 -2.90 -11.26
C LEU A 56 -0.07 -1.75 -11.89
N THR A 57 -0.24 -0.63 -11.18
CA THR A 57 -0.90 0.57 -11.70
C THR A 57 0.08 1.67 -12.10
N GLY A 58 1.34 1.59 -11.66
CA GLY A 58 2.31 2.67 -11.85
C GLY A 58 1.99 3.92 -11.03
N ARG A 59 1.15 3.82 -9.99
CA ARG A 59 0.68 4.96 -9.17
C ARG A 59 1.23 4.88 -7.75
N PHE A 60 1.49 6.03 -7.14
CA PHE A 60 1.87 6.05 -5.73
C PHE A 60 0.75 5.45 -4.87
N PRO A 61 1.08 4.70 -3.81
CA PRO A 61 0.10 4.08 -2.91
C PRO A 61 -0.98 5.06 -2.44
N TYR A 62 -0.57 6.30 -2.15
CA TYR A 62 -1.48 7.34 -1.69
C TYR A 62 -2.66 7.62 -2.65
N TYR A 63 -2.46 7.43 -3.95
CA TYR A 63 -3.50 7.70 -4.98
C TYR A 63 -4.37 6.49 -5.30
N ILE A 64 -3.90 5.28 -5.00
CA ILE A 64 -4.62 4.01 -5.27
C ILE A 64 -5.41 3.52 -4.06
N PHE A 65 -5.26 4.16 -2.89
CA PHE A 65 -6.09 3.84 -1.73
C PHE A 65 -7.59 3.82 -1.98
N PRO A 66 -8.18 4.76 -2.75
CA PRO A 66 -9.58 4.66 -3.11
C PRO A 66 -9.88 3.30 -3.74
N ASP A 67 -9.01 2.86 -4.64
CA ASP A 67 -9.18 1.63 -5.42
C ASP A 67 -9.02 0.37 -4.57
N TYR A 68 -8.13 0.39 -3.58
CA TYR A 68 -8.04 -0.66 -2.56
C TYR A 68 -9.38 -0.82 -1.83
N TYR A 69 -10.00 0.28 -1.40
CA TYR A 69 -11.33 0.22 -0.78
C TYR A 69 -12.42 -0.23 -1.77
N ARG A 70 -12.30 0.16 -3.05
CA ARG A 70 -13.26 -0.24 -4.09
C ARG A 70 -13.32 -1.74 -4.32
N SER A 71 -12.17 -2.42 -4.29
CA SER A 71 -12.08 -3.87 -4.49
C SER A 71 -12.83 -4.69 -3.43
N ILE A 72 -13.15 -4.09 -2.28
CA ILE A 72 -13.77 -4.78 -1.14
C ILE A 72 -15.29 -4.54 -1.07
N GLU A 73 -15.84 -3.50 -1.70
CA GLU A 73 -17.24 -3.06 -1.53
C GLU A 73 -18.07 -2.95 -2.83
N ASN A 74 -17.71 -3.66 -3.92
CA ASN A 74 -18.43 -3.59 -5.21
C ASN A 74 -18.50 -2.17 -5.81
N LEU A 75 -17.43 -1.38 -5.68
CA LEU A 75 -17.29 -0.08 -6.34
C LEU A 75 -16.56 -0.26 -7.70
N PRO A 76 -16.51 0.77 -8.58
CA PRO A 76 -16.04 0.63 -9.96
C PRO A 76 -14.67 -0.04 -10.09
N SER A 77 -14.57 -0.96 -11.04
CA SER A 77 -13.42 -1.84 -11.30
C SER A 77 -12.12 -1.08 -11.62
N LEU A 78 -10.98 -1.65 -11.19
CA LEU A 78 -9.64 -1.22 -11.60
C LEU A 78 -9.26 -1.65 -13.03
N GLU A 79 -10.14 -2.39 -13.71
CA GLU A 79 -9.87 -3.08 -14.99
C GLU A 79 -9.24 -2.19 -16.06
N LEU A 80 -9.64 -0.92 -16.15
CA LEU A 80 -9.14 0.03 -17.16
C LEU A 80 -7.98 0.92 -16.69
N ASN A 81 -7.76 1.04 -15.38
CA ASN A 81 -6.80 2.00 -14.80
C ASN A 81 -5.58 1.28 -14.20
N ASN A 82 -4.93 0.44 -15.00
CA ASN A 82 -3.73 -0.29 -14.58
C ASN A 82 -2.79 -0.53 -15.76
N SER A 83 -1.51 -0.77 -15.47
CA SER A 83 -0.47 -0.95 -16.49
C SER A 83 -0.47 -2.36 -17.11
N ILE A 84 -1.36 -3.27 -16.68
CA ILE A 84 -1.57 -4.58 -17.33
C ILE A 84 -2.56 -4.46 -18.49
N TYR A 85 -3.50 -3.52 -18.43
CA TYR A 85 -4.51 -3.33 -19.46
C TYR A 85 -3.93 -3.13 -20.87
N PRO A 86 -2.85 -2.33 -21.08
CA PRO A 86 -2.20 -2.24 -22.39
C PRO A 86 -1.70 -3.58 -22.95
N LEU A 87 -1.23 -4.49 -22.08
CA LEU A 87 -0.86 -5.85 -22.53
C LEU A 87 -2.09 -6.63 -23.01
N LYS A 88 -3.23 -6.50 -22.32
CA LYS A 88 -4.48 -7.13 -22.74
C LYS A 88 -4.92 -6.62 -24.12
N GLN A 89 -4.80 -5.31 -24.37
CA GLN A 89 -5.10 -4.72 -25.70
C GLN A 89 -4.18 -5.28 -26.79
N GLU A 90 -2.93 -5.57 -26.44
CA GLU A 90 -1.95 -6.20 -27.33
C GLU A 90 -2.12 -7.73 -27.48
N GLY A 91 -3.22 -8.28 -26.96
CA GLY A 91 -3.57 -9.69 -27.07
C GLY A 91 -2.76 -10.61 -26.15
N TYR A 92 -2.20 -10.08 -25.05
CA TYR A 92 -1.62 -10.93 -24.02
C TYR A 92 -2.70 -11.68 -23.24
N ASN A 93 -2.54 -12.99 -23.13
CA ASN A 93 -3.23 -13.79 -22.13
C ASN A 93 -2.57 -13.56 -20.76
N ILE A 94 -3.37 -13.16 -19.77
CA ILE A 94 -2.89 -12.84 -18.42
C ILE A 94 -3.30 -13.97 -17.48
N GLU A 95 -2.30 -14.68 -16.98
CA GLU A 95 -2.48 -15.74 -16.00
C GLU A 95 -1.71 -15.42 -14.73
N SER A 96 -2.36 -15.57 -13.59
CA SER A 96 -1.68 -15.36 -12.32
C SER A 96 -2.00 -16.40 -11.27
N ILE A 97 -1.00 -16.66 -10.41
CA ILE A 97 -1.07 -17.61 -9.31
C ILE A 97 -0.60 -16.86 -8.07
N ILE A 98 -1.49 -16.74 -7.08
CA ILE A 98 -1.29 -15.87 -5.93
C ILE A 98 -1.51 -16.68 -4.65
N PHE A 99 -0.57 -16.59 -3.70
CA PHE A 99 -0.60 -17.45 -2.51
C PHE A 99 -1.75 -17.18 -1.53
N GLY A 100 -2.31 -15.97 -1.50
CA GLY A 100 -3.26 -15.55 -0.49
C GLY A 100 -4.60 -15.08 -1.06
N ARG A 101 -5.70 -15.47 -0.41
CA ARG A 101 -7.08 -15.14 -0.83
C ARG A 101 -7.33 -13.64 -0.94
N GLU A 102 -6.81 -12.87 0.01
CA GLU A 102 -7.03 -11.42 0.02
C GLU A 102 -6.40 -10.76 -1.21
N GLN A 103 -5.19 -11.16 -1.57
CA GLN A 103 -4.48 -10.69 -2.76
C GLN A 103 -5.24 -11.08 -4.03
N VAL A 104 -5.79 -12.31 -4.10
CA VAL A 104 -6.67 -12.74 -5.20
C VAL A 104 -7.85 -11.78 -5.34
N ILE A 105 -8.56 -11.49 -4.24
CA ILE A 105 -9.74 -10.62 -4.25
C ILE A 105 -9.37 -9.20 -4.71
N VAL A 106 -8.29 -8.64 -4.17
CA VAL A 106 -7.85 -7.27 -4.47
C VAL A 106 -7.36 -7.13 -5.91
N LEU A 107 -6.71 -8.15 -6.47
CA LEU A 107 -6.07 -8.09 -7.78
C LEU A 107 -6.86 -8.74 -8.90
N LYS A 108 -8.09 -9.22 -8.62
CA LYS A 108 -8.89 -9.98 -9.59
C LYS A 108 -9.10 -9.27 -10.92
N ASP A 109 -9.37 -7.96 -10.87
CA ASP A 109 -9.67 -7.16 -12.06
C ASP A 109 -8.42 -6.82 -12.88
N ILE A 110 -7.24 -6.90 -12.25
CA ILE A 110 -5.94 -6.61 -12.88
C ILE A 110 -5.34 -7.87 -13.48
N LEU A 111 -5.16 -8.91 -12.66
CA LEU A 111 -4.33 -10.07 -12.96
C LEU A 111 -5.10 -11.36 -13.28
N ASN A 112 -6.43 -11.38 -13.15
CA ASN A 112 -7.26 -12.57 -13.34
C ASN A 112 -6.67 -13.84 -12.67
N PRO A 113 -6.45 -13.81 -11.34
CA PRO A 113 -5.81 -14.88 -10.61
C PRO A 113 -6.61 -16.15 -10.64
N TYR A 114 -5.89 -17.27 -10.79
CA TYR A 114 -6.45 -18.58 -10.64
C TYR A 114 -7.00 -18.75 -9.23
N TYR A 115 -8.31 -19.01 -9.14
CA TYR A 115 -9.02 -19.09 -7.89
C TYR A 115 -10.02 -20.23 -7.91
N ILE A 116 -9.83 -21.18 -7.00
CA ILE A 116 -10.84 -22.17 -6.63
C ILE A 116 -11.12 -21.95 -5.14
N GLU A 117 -12.39 -21.82 -4.74
CA GLU A 117 -12.76 -21.45 -3.36
C GLU A 117 -12.17 -22.43 -2.33
N GLU A 118 -12.13 -23.71 -2.70
CA GLU A 118 -11.55 -24.81 -1.93
C GLU A 118 -10.06 -24.62 -1.62
N MET A 119 -9.31 -23.96 -2.52
CA MET A 119 -7.87 -23.70 -2.35
C MET A 119 -7.55 -22.74 -1.21
N TYR A 120 -8.53 -21.98 -0.71
CA TYR A 120 -8.32 -20.97 0.33
C TYR A 120 -9.32 -21.12 1.48
N GLN A 121 -9.74 -22.36 1.76
CA GLN A 121 -10.62 -22.63 2.88
C GLN A 121 -9.92 -22.35 4.23
N GLY A 122 -10.61 -21.59 5.08
CA GLY A 122 -10.07 -21.16 6.37
C GLY A 122 -8.94 -20.15 6.23
N ASP A 123 -7.83 -20.41 6.93
CA ASP A 123 -6.61 -19.60 6.91
C ASP A 123 -5.52 -20.19 5.98
N HIS A 124 -5.89 -21.09 5.05
CA HIS A 124 -4.93 -21.72 4.15
C HIS A 124 -4.35 -20.72 3.15
N TRP A 125 -3.03 -20.70 3.06
CA TRP A 125 -2.25 -19.95 2.07
C TRP A 125 -1.43 -20.96 1.28
N LEU A 126 -1.39 -20.83 -0.05
CA LEU A 126 -0.66 -21.75 -0.90
C LEU A 126 0.82 -21.76 -0.55
N ASP A 127 1.36 -22.95 -0.31
CA ASP A 127 2.78 -23.14 -0.11
C ASP A 127 3.58 -23.07 -1.42
N ALA A 128 4.91 -23.02 -1.33
CA ALA A 128 5.75 -22.88 -2.52
C ALA A 128 5.65 -24.08 -3.49
N LYS A 129 5.26 -25.27 -3.01
CA LYS A 129 5.03 -26.44 -3.85
C LYS A 129 3.71 -26.30 -4.59
N GLU A 130 2.62 -25.94 -3.89
CA GLU A 130 1.31 -25.71 -4.50
C GLU A 130 1.38 -24.64 -5.61
N ILE A 131 2.06 -23.51 -5.34
CA ILE A 131 2.32 -22.47 -6.35
C ILE A 131 3.06 -23.03 -7.57
N TYR A 132 4.08 -23.86 -7.33
CA TYR A 132 4.85 -24.49 -8.42
C TYR A 132 4.02 -25.49 -9.23
N ASP A 133 3.23 -26.33 -8.57
CA ASP A 133 2.40 -27.34 -9.24
C ASP A 133 1.34 -26.66 -10.12
N LEU A 134 0.70 -25.59 -9.62
CA LEU A 134 -0.20 -24.74 -10.41
C LEU A 134 0.53 -24.07 -11.58
N PHE A 135 1.76 -23.58 -11.36
CA PHE A 135 2.56 -23.03 -12.45
C PHE A 135 2.77 -24.07 -13.54
N MET A 136 3.15 -25.30 -13.16
CA MET A 136 3.37 -26.39 -14.10
C MET A 136 2.09 -26.73 -14.90
N GLU A 137 0.93 -26.80 -14.25
CA GLU A 137 -0.37 -27.02 -14.90
C GLU A 137 -0.66 -25.95 -15.96
N LYS A 138 -0.39 -24.68 -15.64
CA LYS A 138 -0.61 -23.55 -16.57
C LYS A 138 0.37 -23.54 -17.74
N VAL A 139 1.63 -23.89 -17.50
CA VAL A 139 2.66 -23.80 -18.55
C VAL A 139 2.78 -25.04 -19.44
N GLU A 140 2.20 -26.18 -19.04
CA GLU A 140 2.25 -27.43 -19.81
C GLU A 140 1.60 -27.32 -21.19
N HIS A 141 0.67 -26.36 -21.36
CA HIS A 141 -0.06 -26.16 -22.61
C HIS A 141 0.37 -24.91 -23.40
N ILE A 142 1.47 -24.26 -23.04
CA ILE A 142 1.93 -23.06 -23.74
C ILE A 142 2.22 -23.39 -25.21
N LYS A 143 1.48 -22.75 -26.11
CA LYS A 143 1.86 -22.72 -27.52
C LYS A 143 2.88 -21.61 -27.75
N SER A 144 3.96 -21.92 -28.46
CA SER A 144 5.10 -21.01 -28.66
C SER A 144 4.76 -19.67 -29.34
N LYS A 145 3.59 -19.56 -29.98
CA LYS A 145 3.14 -18.34 -30.68
C LYS A 145 2.28 -17.40 -29.83
N GLU A 146 1.83 -17.82 -28.66
CA GLU A 146 0.96 -16.99 -27.82
C GLU A 146 1.76 -15.93 -27.06
N LYS A 147 1.14 -14.76 -26.84
CA LYS A 147 1.65 -13.71 -25.95
C LYS A 147 1.07 -13.99 -24.56
N ASN A 148 1.89 -14.41 -23.61
CA ASN A 148 1.43 -14.69 -22.24
C ASN A 148 2.16 -13.82 -21.22
N LEU A 149 1.43 -13.38 -20.20
CA LEU A 149 2.00 -12.91 -18.93
C LEU A 149 1.66 -13.94 -17.85
N TYR A 150 2.70 -14.54 -17.27
CA TYR A 150 2.60 -15.39 -16.09
C TYR A 150 3.05 -14.63 -14.86
N PHE A 151 2.11 -14.21 -14.02
CA PHE A 151 2.39 -13.54 -12.75
C PHE A 151 2.29 -14.54 -11.58
N ILE A 152 3.42 -14.87 -10.97
CA ILE A 152 3.49 -15.91 -9.93
C ILE A 152 3.94 -15.26 -8.64
N PHE A 153 3.12 -15.32 -7.59
CA PHE A 153 3.42 -14.68 -6.32
C PHE A 153 3.59 -15.71 -5.20
N PHE A 154 4.83 -15.84 -4.73
CA PHE A 154 5.21 -16.71 -3.63
C PHE A 154 5.00 -16.04 -2.27
N ARG A 155 4.46 -16.82 -1.33
CA ARG A 155 4.24 -16.42 0.05
C ARG A 155 5.53 -16.06 0.79
N PRO A 156 5.44 -15.26 1.87
CA PRO A 156 6.60 -14.95 2.69
C PRO A 156 6.99 -16.20 3.48
N SER A 157 8.26 -16.28 3.87
CA SER A 157 8.72 -17.23 4.90
C SER A 157 8.48 -18.72 4.60
N ASP A 158 8.43 -19.13 3.33
CA ASP A 158 8.50 -20.54 2.98
C ASP A 158 9.95 -20.92 2.61
N PRO A 159 10.60 -21.83 3.36
CA PRO A 159 12.00 -22.20 3.12
C PRO A 159 12.22 -22.89 1.76
N GLN A 160 11.15 -23.33 1.08
CA GLN A 160 11.22 -23.97 -0.24
C GLN A 160 11.09 -22.99 -1.42
N VAL A 161 10.85 -21.69 -1.20
CA VAL A 161 10.69 -20.70 -2.29
C VAL A 161 11.90 -20.72 -3.23
N ASP A 162 13.12 -20.66 -2.70
CA ASP A 162 14.35 -20.71 -3.51
C ASP A 162 14.42 -21.99 -4.36
N ARG A 163 14.03 -23.14 -3.80
CA ARG A 163 14.01 -24.43 -4.50
C ARG A 163 13.04 -24.41 -5.68
N TYR A 164 11.83 -23.90 -5.50
CA TYR A 164 10.81 -23.91 -6.55
C TYR A 164 11.05 -22.83 -7.61
N ILE A 165 11.57 -21.66 -7.25
CA ILE A 165 12.05 -20.66 -8.23
C ILE A 165 13.15 -21.28 -9.13
N ARG A 166 14.10 -22.04 -8.55
CA ARG A 166 15.10 -22.75 -9.36
C ARG A 166 14.49 -23.74 -10.34
N LYS A 167 13.46 -24.48 -9.93
CA LYS A 167 12.74 -25.40 -10.82
C LYS A 167 12.03 -24.67 -11.94
N ILE A 168 11.39 -23.53 -11.65
CA ILE A 168 10.78 -22.68 -12.68
C ILE A 168 11.85 -22.21 -13.68
N ILE A 169 12.97 -21.67 -13.21
CA ILE A 169 14.06 -21.23 -14.10
C ILE A 169 14.61 -22.40 -14.93
N GLN A 170 14.75 -23.60 -14.35
CA GLN A 170 15.16 -24.80 -15.09
C GLN A 170 14.16 -25.18 -16.18
N PHE A 171 12.86 -25.13 -15.88
CA PHE A 171 11.80 -25.33 -16.86
C PHE A 171 11.89 -24.30 -18.01
N LEU A 172 12.05 -23.01 -17.69
CA LEU A 172 12.17 -21.95 -18.69
C LEU A 172 13.39 -22.16 -19.60
N LYS A 173 14.52 -22.61 -19.04
CA LYS A 173 15.73 -22.95 -19.82
C LYS A 173 15.52 -24.15 -20.72
N LYS A 174 14.95 -25.24 -20.19
CA LYS A 174 14.70 -26.48 -20.94
C LYS A 174 13.75 -26.28 -22.12
N ASN A 175 12.77 -25.38 -21.98
CA ASN A 175 11.73 -25.13 -22.97
C ASN A 175 11.96 -23.87 -23.81
N ASN A 176 13.20 -23.36 -23.87
CA ASN A 176 13.59 -22.22 -24.70
C ASN A 176 12.85 -20.89 -24.40
N PHE A 177 12.20 -20.77 -23.23
CA PHE A 177 11.60 -19.52 -22.77
C PHE A 177 12.63 -18.56 -22.19
N TRP A 178 13.69 -19.09 -21.55
CA TRP A 178 14.69 -18.28 -20.85
C TRP A 178 15.36 -17.22 -21.74
N ASN A 179 15.61 -17.53 -23.01
CA ASN A 179 16.28 -16.60 -23.94
C ASN A 179 15.31 -15.80 -24.82
N ASN A 180 14.02 -16.17 -24.84
CA ASN A 180 13.01 -15.62 -25.76
C ASN A 180 11.82 -15.00 -25.02
N SER A 181 11.97 -14.71 -23.73
CA SER A 181 10.94 -14.13 -22.88
C SER A 181 11.56 -13.08 -21.98
N ILE A 182 10.76 -12.11 -21.56
CA ILE A 182 11.11 -11.25 -20.45
C ILE A 182 10.91 -12.05 -19.17
N PHE A 183 11.90 -12.05 -18.27
CA PHE A 183 11.82 -12.68 -16.96
C PHE A 183 12.10 -11.65 -15.87
N ILE A 184 11.20 -11.54 -14.90
CA ILE A 184 11.27 -10.61 -13.78
C ILE A 184 11.20 -11.45 -12.51
N LEU A 185 12.14 -11.21 -11.60
CA LEU A 185 12.12 -11.77 -10.26
C LEU A 185 12.34 -10.63 -9.28
N ASN A 186 11.32 -10.28 -8.50
CA ASN A 186 11.43 -9.24 -7.49
C ASN A 186 10.73 -9.62 -6.19
N SER A 187 11.05 -8.89 -5.13
CA SER A 187 10.19 -8.83 -3.96
C SER A 187 9.19 -7.67 -4.06
N ASP A 188 8.01 -7.82 -3.48
CA ASP A 188 7.01 -6.75 -3.39
C ASP A 188 7.47 -5.61 -2.47
N HIS A 189 8.17 -5.93 -1.38
CA HIS A 189 8.84 -4.97 -0.51
C HIS A 189 9.99 -5.66 0.24
N GLY A 190 10.71 -4.88 1.05
CA GLY A 190 11.70 -5.42 1.98
C GLY A 190 11.04 -5.92 3.27
N TYR A 191 11.83 -6.08 4.32
CA TYR A 191 11.34 -6.48 5.62
C TYR A 191 12.09 -5.75 6.73
N TYR A 192 11.39 -5.42 7.80
CA TYR A 192 11.97 -4.63 8.89
C TYR A 192 13.19 -5.31 9.52
N ASP A 193 14.13 -4.49 9.96
CA ASP A 193 15.31 -4.96 10.69
C ASP A 193 14.90 -5.33 12.12
N LYS A 194 15.21 -6.57 12.56
CA LYS A 194 14.82 -7.06 13.88
C LYS A 194 15.52 -6.34 15.03
N ILE A 195 16.75 -5.86 14.83
CA ILE A 195 17.48 -5.04 15.81
C ILE A 195 16.81 -3.68 15.92
N LEU A 196 16.46 -3.07 14.78
CA LEU A 196 15.70 -1.83 14.75
C LEU A 196 14.34 -2.01 15.42
N TYR A 197 13.62 -3.09 15.12
CA TYR A 197 12.35 -3.45 15.77
C TYR A 197 12.46 -3.57 17.29
N LYS A 198 13.53 -4.20 17.80
CA LYS A 198 13.73 -4.28 19.26
C LYS A 198 13.85 -2.89 19.89
N LYS A 199 14.41 -1.91 19.18
CA LYS A 199 14.56 -0.51 19.63
C LYS A 199 13.26 0.29 19.45
N THR A 200 12.72 0.32 18.24
CA THR A 200 11.60 1.19 17.84
C THR A 200 10.23 0.58 18.15
N LYS A 201 10.17 -0.75 18.27
CA LYS A 201 8.94 -1.53 18.34
C LYS A 201 8.01 -1.13 17.19
N LEU A 202 8.40 -1.03 15.94
CA LEU A 202 7.42 -0.72 14.86
C LEU A 202 6.82 -2.01 14.29
N LEU A 203 5.52 -2.10 14.00
CA LEU A 203 5.03 -3.26 13.23
C LEU A 203 5.58 -3.19 11.80
N HIS A 204 5.59 -4.33 11.10
CA HIS A 204 6.18 -4.43 9.77
C HIS A 204 5.68 -3.37 8.78
N PHE A 205 4.37 -3.12 8.76
CA PHE A 205 3.74 -2.14 7.88
C PHE A 205 3.89 -0.69 8.37
N ASP A 206 4.38 -0.49 9.60
CA ASP A 206 4.62 0.84 10.20
C ASP A 206 6.04 1.36 9.92
N ASP A 207 6.85 0.57 9.21
CA ASP A 207 8.27 0.84 9.03
C ASP A 207 8.60 1.24 7.59
N ILE A 208 8.78 2.56 7.40
CA ILE A 208 9.21 3.14 6.13
C ILE A 208 10.73 3.38 6.08
N HIS A 209 11.47 2.83 7.05
CA HIS A 209 12.92 2.88 7.06
C HIS A 209 13.49 2.26 5.78
N GLN A 210 14.64 2.75 5.32
CA GLN A 210 15.26 2.32 4.06
C GLN A 210 15.36 0.78 3.95
N ALA A 211 15.76 0.12 5.03
CA ALA A 211 15.87 -1.34 5.10
C ALA A 211 14.54 -2.09 4.81
N SER A 212 13.40 -1.55 5.25
CA SER A 212 12.06 -2.12 5.01
C SER A 212 11.56 -1.88 3.58
N MET A 213 12.12 -0.86 2.92
CA MET A 213 11.72 -0.45 1.59
C MET A 213 12.64 -0.99 0.50
N GLN A 214 13.63 -1.84 0.81
CA GLN A 214 14.62 -2.36 -0.14
C GLN A 214 14.38 -3.83 -0.55
N PRO A 215 13.44 -4.10 -1.48
CA PRO A 215 13.22 -5.41 -2.07
C PRO A 215 14.37 -5.83 -2.99
N ALA A 216 14.56 -7.15 -3.15
CA ALA A 216 15.39 -7.68 -4.23
C ALA A 216 14.75 -7.47 -5.62
N LEU A 217 15.56 -7.21 -6.65
CA LEU A 217 15.10 -7.10 -8.04
C LEU A 217 16.13 -7.65 -9.03
N PHE A 218 15.66 -8.52 -9.91
CA PHE A 218 16.38 -9.08 -11.05
C PHE A 218 15.49 -9.06 -12.29
N ILE A 219 16.03 -8.63 -13.42
CA ILE A 219 15.32 -8.59 -14.70
C ILE A 219 16.21 -9.18 -15.79
N ARG A 220 15.65 -10.05 -16.62
CA ARG A 220 16.25 -10.55 -17.84
C ARG A 220 15.39 -10.13 -19.03
N ILE A 221 16.01 -9.46 -19.99
CA ILE A 221 15.37 -9.00 -21.22
C ILE A 221 16.05 -9.75 -22.37
N PRO A 222 15.29 -10.40 -23.27
CA PRO A 222 15.87 -11.19 -24.35
C PRO A 222 16.60 -10.31 -25.36
N SER A 223 17.62 -10.85 -26.02
CA SER A 223 18.48 -10.08 -26.94
C SER A 223 17.74 -9.52 -28.16
N ILE A 224 16.59 -10.09 -28.52
CA ILE A 224 15.74 -9.55 -29.58
C ILE A 224 15.14 -8.18 -29.22
N LEU A 225 15.12 -7.79 -27.94
CA LEU A 225 14.61 -6.50 -27.47
C LEU A 225 15.72 -5.51 -27.08
N THR A 226 16.95 -5.98 -26.83
CA THR A 226 18.07 -5.11 -26.44
C THR A 226 19.41 -5.82 -26.62
N ASP A 227 20.44 -5.07 -27.03
CA ASP A 227 21.83 -5.54 -27.09
C ASP A 227 22.59 -5.33 -25.77
N THR A 228 21.89 -4.92 -24.71
CA THR A 228 22.50 -4.60 -23.43
C THR A 228 23.18 -5.82 -22.79
N THR A 229 24.45 -5.65 -22.42
CA THR A 229 25.16 -6.64 -21.61
C THR A 229 24.59 -6.71 -20.19
N TYR A 230 24.28 -7.92 -19.75
CA TYR A 230 23.85 -8.21 -18.37
C TYR A 230 24.92 -7.82 -17.34
N ARG A 231 24.50 -7.04 -16.34
CA ARG A 231 25.37 -6.46 -15.31
C ARG A 231 24.61 -6.16 -14.02
N THR A 232 25.35 -5.80 -12.98
CA THR A 232 24.76 -5.17 -11.78
C THR A 232 24.57 -3.69 -12.05
N ILE A 233 23.40 -3.15 -11.70
CA ILE A 233 23.06 -1.74 -11.76
C ILE A 233 23.01 -1.22 -10.32
N TYR A 234 23.82 -0.21 -10.02
CA TYR A 234 23.94 0.37 -8.68
C TYR A 234 23.07 1.61 -8.47
N LYS A 235 22.62 2.24 -9.56
CA LYS A 235 21.72 3.40 -9.54
C LYS A 235 20.32 2.99 -9.08
N ARG A 236 19.63 3.89 -8.38
CA ARG A 236 18.34 3.62 -7.78
C ARG A 236 17.25 3.40 -8.83
N VAL A 237 16.45 2.37 -8.61
CA VAL A 237 15.18 2.13 -9.31
C VAL A 237 14.05 1.95 -8.32
N TYR A 238 12.81 2.09 -8.79
CA TYR A 238 11.63 1.93 -7.97
C TYR A 238 10.74 0.80 -8.51
N LEU A 239 10.11 0.01 -7.64
CA LEU A 239 9.25 -1.09 -8.09
C LEU A 239 8.10 -0.59 -8.97
N ILE A 240 7.54 0.58 -8.65
CA ILE A 240 6.49 1.25 -9.44
C ILE A 240 6.82 1.39 -10.93
N ASP A 241 8.10 1.39 -11.31
CA ASP A 241 8.57 1.61 -12.67
C ASP A 241 8.77 0.33 -13.50
N ILE A 242 8.68 -0.86 -12.87
CA ILE A 242 8.97 -2.14 -13.55
C ILE A 242 8.10 -2.29 -14.79
N LEU A 243 6.78 -2.14 -14.64
CA LEU A 243 5.84 -2.42 -15.72
C LEU A 243 5.94 -1.38 -16.85
N GLU A 244 6.11 -0.09 -16.52
CA GLU A 244 6.38 0.95 -17.52
C GLU A 244 7.65 0.63 -18.34
N THR A 245 8.69 0.14 -17.67
CA THR A 245 9.93 -0.28 -18.34
C THR A 245 9.66 -1.45 -19.29
N ILE A 246 8.86 -2.45 -18.89
CA ILE A 246 8.50 -3.58 -19.74
C ILE A 246 7.68 -3.13 -20.96
N LEU A 247 6.66 -2.30 -20.75
CA LEU A 247 5.85 -1.73 -21.84
C LEU A 247 6.74 -0.97 -22.84
N ASN A 248 7.71 -0.20 -22.35
CA ASN A 248 8.65 0.54 -23.16
C ASN A 248 9.65 -0.35 -23.96
N TYR A 249 9.98 -1.55 -23.48
CA TYR A 249 10.70 -2.55 -24.28
C TYR A 249 9.83 -3.21 -25.35
N LEU A 250 8.54 -3.32 -25.09
CA LEU A 250 7.57 -3.92 -26.02
C LEU A 250 7.00 -2.90 -27.01
N ASN A 251 7.36 -1.61 -26.89
CA ASN A 251 6.78 -0.49 -27.64
C ASN A 251 5.25 -0.41 -27.48
N ILE A 252 4.77 -0.62 -26.24
CA ILE A 252 3.36 -0.53 -25.87
C ILE A 252 3.18 0.75 -25.06
N GLU A 253 2.20 1.57 -25.45
CA GLU A 253 1.85 2.78 -24.71
C GLU A 253 0.76 2.49 -23.67
N ALA A 254 0.85 3.16 -22.52
CA ALA A 254 -0.18 3.11 -21.50
C ALA A 254 -0.93 4.46 -21.44
N GLU A 255 -2.25 4.41 -21.48
CA GLU A 255 -3.13 5.59 -21.47
C GLU A 255 -3.86 5.70 -20.12
N HIS A 256 -3.10 5.89 -19.03
CA HIS A 256 -3.67 6.16 -17.71
C HIS A 256 -2.77 7.08 -16.89
N ASP A 257 -3.38 7.76 -15.90
CA ASP A 257 -2.65 8.57 -14.93
C ASP A 257 -1.71 7.70 -14.09
N ARG A 258 -0.43 8.02 -14.12
CA ARG A 258 0.63 7.26 -13.47
C ARG A 258 1.81 8.15 -13.11
N GLN A 259 2.58 7.70 -12.14
CA GLN A 259 3.83 8.33 -11.75
C GLN A 259 5.03 7.49 -12.17
N SER A 260 4.83 6.25 -12.60
CA SER A 260 5.86 5.35 -13.13
C SER A 260 6.53 5.92 -14.38
N ILE A 261 7.84 5.73 -14.49
CA ILE A 261 8.61 6.02 -15.71
C ILE A 261 9.43 4.80 -16.11
N SER A 262 9.79 4.70 -17.39
CA SER A 262 10.70 3.65 -17.85
C SER A 262 12.13 3.95 -17.41
N PHE A 263 12.80 2.98 -16.78
CA PHE A 263 14.24 3.00 -16.56
C PHE A 263 15.02 2.26 -17.66
N LYS A 264 14.43 2.06 -18.85
CA LYS A 264 15.15 1.59 -20.05
C LYS A 264 16.40 2.42 -20.35
N PRO A 265 16.40 3.77 -20.29
CA PRO A 265 17.60 4.56 -20.54
C PRO A 265 18.76 4.25 -19.57
N LEU A 266 18.45 3.87 -18.34
CA LEU A 266 19.44 3.41 -17.36
C LEU A 266 20.05 2.07 -17.77
N ILE A 267 19.21 1.13 -18.23
CA ILE A 267 19.66 -0.19 -18.66
C ILE A 267 20.55 -0.09 -19.91
N GLU A 268 20.12 0.66 -20.92
CA GLU A 268 20.77 0.66 -22.23
C GLU A 268 21.96 1.64 -22.28
N ASN A 269 21.82 2.81 -21.66
CA ASN A 269 22.74 3.94 -21.83
C ASN A 269 23.35 4.44 -20.52
N ASP A 270 23.07 3.78 -19.39
CA ASP A 270 23.51 4.19 -18.05
C ASP A 270 23.06 5.61 -17.66
N ILE A 271 21.94 6.08 -18.23
CA ILE A 271 21.36 7.39 -17.91
C ILE A 271 20.48 7.27 -16.66
N ASP A 272 20.82 8.00 -15.59
CA ASP A 272 20.05 7.98 -14.34
C ASP A 272 18.80 8.87 -14.44
N VAL A 273 17.70 8.27 -14.90
CA VAL A 273 16.39 8.92 -15.00
C VAL A 273 15.76 9.27 -13.64
N ASN A 274 16.31 8.76 -12.53
CA ASN A 274 15.77 8.95 -11.18
C ASN A 274 16.54 9.97 -10.34
N SER A 275 17.71 10.43 -10.80
CA SER A 275 18.59 11.37 -10.09
C SER A 275 17.87 12.58 -9.49
N GLU A 276 17.02 13.24 -10.29
CA GLU A 276 16.24 14.42 -9.86
C GLU A 276 14.76 14.10 -9.55
N ARG A 277 14.33 12.85 -9.71
CA ARG A 277 12.93 12.48 -9.57
C ARG A 277 12.53 12.40 -8.10
N LYS A 278 11.40 13.02 -7.77
CA LYS A 278 10.76 12.92 -6.47
C LYS A 278 9.79 11.74 -6.44
N VAL A 279 10.00 10.80 -5.53
CA VAL A 279 9.17 9.60 -5.39
C VAL A 279 8.62 9.50 -3.98
N ARG A 280 7.31 9.25 -3.88
CA ARG A 280 6.59 9.09 -2.62
C ARG A 280 6.44 7.62 -2.23
N GLY A 281 6.58 7.33 -0.94
CA GLY A 281 6.13 6.09 -0.32
C GLY A 281 5.32 6.35 0.94
N ASP A 282 4.51 5.38 1.36
CA ASP A 282 3.61 5.48 2.50
C ASP A 282 3.56 4.18 3.32
N CYS A 283 3.10 4.26 4.57
CA CYS A 283 2.82 3.09 5.44
C CYS A 283 1.34 2.89 5.72
N TYR A 284 0.53 3.92 5.52
CA TYR A 284 -0.87 3.94 5.93
C TYR A 284 -1.75 4.56 4.87
N LEU A 285 -2.98 4.08 4.86
CA LEU A 285 -4.06 4.55 4.00
C LEU A 285 -4.44 6.00 4.37
N MET A 286 -4.97 6.72 3.40
CA MET A 286 -5.52 8.05 3.64
C MET A 286 -6.62 7.95 4.70
N PHE A 287 -6.62 8.90 5.64
CA PHE A 287 -7.52 8.95 6.81
C PHE A 287 -7.29 7.91 7.91
N GLN A 288 -6.14 7.24 7.93
CA GLN A 288 -5.68 6.49 9.11
C GLN A 288 -4.89 7.37 10.08
N SER A 289 -5.17 7.24 11.38
CA SER A 289 -4.65 8.13 12.44
C SER A 289 -3.15 8.19 12.58
N ILE A 290 -2.48 7.14 12.10
CA ILE A 290 -1.04 7.08 12.05
C ILE A 290 -0.68 7.32 10.60
N LYS A 291 0.22 8.28 10.37
CA LYS A 291 0.68 8.61 9.04
C LYS A 291 2.19 8.62 9.02
N LYS A 292 2.74 7.73 8.22
CA LYS A 292 4.14 7.78 7.84
C LYS A 292 4.25 7.82 6.33
N THR A 293 4.99 8.81 5.87
CA THR A 293 5.21 9.09 4.44
C THR A 293 6.69 9.40 4.26
N MET A 294 7.26 8.91 3.18
CA MET A 294 8.60 9.29 2.75
C MET A 294 8.54 9.93 1.37
N ILE A 295 9.35 10.97 1.15
CA ILE A 295 9.66 11.51 -0.17
C ILE A 295 11.15 11.32 -0.41
N THR A 296 11.52 10.71 -1.53
CA THR A 296 12.93 10.52 -1.92
C THR A 296 13.27 11.32 -3.17
N LYS A 297 14.50 11.84 -3.24
CA LYS A 297 15.10 12.48 -4.42
C LYS A 297 16.62 12.28 -4.38
N GLY A 298 17.17 11.49 -5.30
CA GLY A 298 18.57 11.05 -5.22
C GLY A 298 18.87 10.45 -3.85
N ASP A 299 19.90 10.95 -3.16
CA ASP A 299 20.25 10.49 -1.82
C ASP A 299 19.42 11.13 -0.69
N TRP A 300 18.54 12.08 -1.00
CA TRP A 300 17.74 12.76 0.02
C TRP A 300 16.45 12.02 0.31
N LYS A 301 16.10 11.96 1.60
CA LYS A 301 14.84 11.41 2.08
C LYS A 301 14.21 12.33 3.12
N LEU A 302 13.02 12.84 2.81
CA LEU A 302 12.16 13.49 3.77
C LEU A 302 11.24 12.43 4.39
N LEU A 303 11.26 12.32 5.72
CA LEU A 303 10.38 11.47 6.49
C LEU A 303 9.33 12.34 7.20
N ASN A 304 8.06 11.98 7.06
CA ASN A 304 6.98 12.44 7.91
C ASN A 304 6.59 11.31 8.86
N ASP A 305 6.72 11.52 10.17
CA ASP A 305 6.18 10.66 11.21
C ASP A 305 5.12 11.42 12.00
N ASN A 306 3.85 11.21 11.63
CA ASN A 306 2.69 11.79 12.31
C ASN A 306 2.72 13.33 12.41
N GLY A 307 3.21 13.99 11.36
CA GLY A 307 3.35 15.45 11.28
C GLY A 307 4.70 15.97 11.75
N MET A 308 5.57 15.12 12.30
CA MET A 308 6.96 15.46 12.57
C MET A 308 7.81 15.15 11.34
N PHE A 309 8.47 16.18 10.81
CA PHE A 309 9.31 16.04 9.62
C PHE A 309 10.80 16.01 9.97
N SER A 310 11.50 15.10 9.31
CA SER A 310 12.96 14.94 9.38
C SER A 310 13.55 14.75 7.98
N LEU A 311 14.77 15.22 7.77
CA LEU A 311 15.49 15.07 6.51
C LEU A 311 16.77 14.25 6.72
N PHE A 312 17.01 13.28 5.83
CA PHE A 312 18.18 12.42 5.84
C PHE A 312 18.90 12.45 4.49
N ASN A 313 20.21 12.21 4.51
CA ASN A 313 21.03 11.97 3.32
C ASN A 313 21.55 10.52 3.36
N LEU A 314 20.95 9.67 2.56
CA LEU A 314 21.15 8.21 2.55
C LEU A 314 22.55 7.78 2.07
N ALA A 315 23.28 8.64 1.35
CA ALA A 315 24.67 8.34 0.99
C ALA A 315 25.57 8.28 2.23
N ASN A 316 25.32 9.17 3.19
CA ASN A 316 26.15 9.34 4.39
C ASN A 316 25.49 8.77 5.67
N ASP A 317 24.17 8.57 5.65
CA ASP A 317 23.36 8.14 6.79
C ASP A 317 22.32 7.08 6.38
N LYS A 318 22.80 5.88 6.04
CA LYS A 318 21.96 4.75 5.61
C LYS A 318 20.99 4.26 6.68
N LEU A 319 21.22 4.60 7.95
CA LEU A 319 20.41 4.20 9.09
C LEU A 319 19.44 5.30 9.55
N GLU A 320 19.44 6.45 8.86
CA GLU A 320 18.51 7.56 9.12
C GLU A 320 18.58 8.04 10.60
N GLU A 321 19.79 8.12 11.15
CA GLU A 321 20.02 8.45 12.56
C GLU A 321 20.08 9.96 12.81
N LYS A 322 20.39 10.76 11.78
CA LYS A 322 20.69 12.19 11.92
C LYS A 322 19.76 13.04 11.07
N ASP A 323 18.79 13.68 11.73
CA ASP A 323 17.98 14.71 11.11
C ASP A 323 18.84 15.96 10.80
N ILE A 324 18.92 16.31 9.52
CA ILE A 324 19.75 17.42 9.00
C ILE A 324 18.91 18.51 8.33
N LYS A 325 17.59 18.57 8.56
CA LYS A 325 16.70 19.55 7.89
C LYS A 325 17.14 21.01 8.06
N GLU A 326 17.61 21.38 9.25
CA GLU A 326 18.05 22.75 9.55
C GLU A 326 19.34 23.13 8.81
N LYS A 327 20.17 22.13 8.45
CA LYS A 327 21.41 22.34 7.69
C LYS A 327 21.16 22.46 6.18
N PHE A 328 20.05 21.91 5.69
CA PHE A 328 19.70 21.87 4.27
C PHE A 328 18.25 22.34 4.05
N PRO A 329 17.91 23.59 4.41
CA PRO A 329 16.54 24.09 4.37
C PRO A 329 15.96 24.13 2.95
N GLU A 330 16.78 24.35 1.93
CA GLU A 330 16.34 24.36 0.53
C GLU A 330 15.84 22.99 0.08
N ILE A 331 16.62 21.93 0.34
CA ILE A 331 16.24 20.54 0.05
C ILE A 331 14.99 20.15 0.87
N TYR A 332 14.97 20.49 2.16
CA TYR A 332 13.82 20.24 3.01
C TYR A 332 12.55 20.86 2.42
N ASN A 333 12.58 22.15 2.09
CA ASN A 333 11.44 22.87 1.53
C ASN A 333 11.00 22.31 0.18
N GLU A 334 11.94 21.92 -0.69
CA GLU A 334 11.61 21.29 -1.97
C GLU A 334 10.81 20.00 -1.77
N LEU A 335 11.30 19.09 -0.92
CA LEU A 335 10.64 17.80 -0.68
C LEU A 335 9.34 17.98 0.11
N TYR A 336 9.29 18.94 1.02
CA TYR A 336 8.09 19.25 1.80
C TYR A 336 6.97 19.82 0.92
N ASN A 337 7.30 20.71 -0.02
CA ASN A 337 6.33 21.22 -0.98
C ASN A 337 5.79 20.12 -1.90
N PHE A 338 6.65 19.18 -2.32
CA PHE A 338 6.18 18.00 -3.06
C PHE A 338 5.27 17.12 -2.21
N TYR A 339 5.59 16.92 -0.92
CA TYR A 339 4.69 16.23 0.01
C TYR A 339 3.32 16.93 0.05
N LEU A 340 3.26 18.26 0.22
CA LEU A 340 2.00 19.00 0.25
C LEU A 340 1.20 18.91 -1.06
N ASP A 341 1.87 18.97 -2.21
CA ASP A 341 1.23 18.80 -3.52
C ASP A 341 0.59 17.40 -3.66
N THR A 342 1.34 16.36 -3.29
CA THR A 342 0.81 14.98 -3.32
C THR A 342 -0.32 14.74 -2.32
N GLU A 343 -0.32 15.44 -1.17
CA GLU A 343 -1.47 15.43 -0.24
C GLU A 343 -2.73 16.02 -0.86
N SER A 344 -2.59 17.18 -1.51
CA SER A 344 -3.73 17.85 -2.16
C SER A 344 -4.30 16.98 -3.26
N LYS A 345 -3.44 16.47 -4.16
CA LYS A 345 -3.85 15.62 -5.29
C LYS A 345 -4.59 14.37 -4.84
N ALA A 346 -4.12 13.70 -3.80
CA ALA A 346 -4.80 12.50 -3.29
C ALA A 346 -6.17 12.81 -2.68
N TYR A 347 -6.27 13.93 -1.94
CA TYR A 347 -7.56 14.39 -1.43
C TYR A 347 -8.54 14.68 -2.57
N ASP A 348 -8.09 15.38 -3.61
CA ASP A 348 -8.91 15.70 -4.77
C ASP A 348 -9.36 14.43 -5.52
N ASN A 349 -8.45 13.46 -5.71
CA ASN A 349 -8.75 12.16 -6.31
C ASN A 349 -9.81 11.37 -5.54
N PHE A 350 -9.87 11.53 -4.20
CA PHE A 350 -10.85 10.85 -3.37
C PHE A 350 -12.14 11.62 -3.17
N ARG A 351 -12.17 12.90 -3.55
CA ARG A 351 -13.30 13.80 -3.30
C ARG A 351 -14.60 13.27 -3.89
N SER A 352 -14.58 12.73 -5.10
CA SER A 352 -15.78 12.14 -5.73
C SER A 352 -16.32 10.93 -4.96
N THR A 353 -15.43 10.09 -4.44
CA THR A 353 -15.81 8.98 -3.56
C THR A 353 -16.41 9.50 -2.25
N LEU A 354 -15.81 10.53 -1.64
CA LEU A 354 -16.37 11.17 -0.44
C LEU A 354 -17.74 11.81 -0.70
N ASP A 355 -17.92 12.46 -1.86
CA ASP A 355 -19.18 13.05 -2.29
C ASP A 355 -20.26 11.96 -2.43
N SER A 356 -19.92 10.85 -3.09
CA SER A 356 -20.80 9.69 -3.20
C SER A 356 -21.15 9.13 -1.83
N LEU A 357 -20.16 8.86 -0.97
CA LEU A 357 -20.38 8.35 0.39
C LEU A 357 -21.25 9.30 1.22
N TYR A 358 -21.04 10.61 1.11
CA TYR A 358 -21.82 11.63 1.79
C TYR A 358 -23.25 11.77 1.22
N SER A 359 -23.47 11.56 -0.07
CA SER A 359 -24.82 11.64 -0.64
C SER A 359 -25.74 10.51 -0.15
N HIS A 360 -25.18 9.31 0.10
CA HIS A 360 -25.90 8.13 0.62
C HIS A 360 -26.10 8.15 2.14
N SER A 361 -25.73 9.26 2.76
CA SER A 361 -25.42 9.33 4.16
C SER A 361 -26.55 9.99 4.95
N LYS A 362 -26.74 9.64 6.23
CA LYS A 362 -27.76 10.33 7.08
C LYS A 362 -27.42 11.82 7.35
N LEU A 363 -26.20 12.28 7.04
CA LEU A 363 -25.61 13.59 7.39
C LEU A 363 -26.14 14.59 6.37
N MET A 364 -26.25 14.16 5.12
CA MET A 364 -26.89 14.88 4.03
C MET A 364 -28.37 15.20 4.32
N LYS A 365 -29.03 14.36 5.15
CA LYS A 365 -30.42 14.57 5.59
C LYS A 365 -30.54 15.55 6.76
N LEU A 366 -29.43 15.96 7.38
CA LEU A 366 -29.46 16.93 8.48
C LEU A 366 -29.49 18.35 7.91
N ASN A 367 -30.50 19.11 8.30
CA ASN A 367 -30.72 20.49 7.89
C ASN A 367 -30.99 21.39 9.09
N SER A 368 -30.63 22.67 8.96
CA SER A 368 -30.91 23.70 9.97
C SER A 368 -30.38 23.34 11.37
N LYS A 369 -29.29 22.57 11.45
CA LYS A 369 -28.59 22.24 12.69
C LYS A 369 -27.40 23.16 12.91
N VAL A 370 -26.94 23.20 14.15
CA VAL A 370 -25.69 23.85 14.53
C VAL A 370 -24.68 22.76 14.86
N PHE A 371 -23.61 22.66 14.06
CA PHE A 371 -22.55 21.68 14.24
C PHE A 371 -21.29 22.32 14.80
N LEU A 372 -20.65 21.60 15.72
CA LEU A 372 -19.25 21.83 16.08
C LEU A 372 -18.44 20.63 15.61
N ILE A 373 -17.50 20.84 14.71
CA ILE A 373 -16.56 19.81 14.29
C ILE A 373 -15.19 20.27 14.74
N PRO A 374 -14.62 19.74 15.84
CA PRO A 374 -13.32 20.18 16.33
C PRO A 374 -12.20 19.76 15.38
N ASP A 375 -11.06 20.44 15.45
CA ASP A 375 -9.84 19.97 14.81
C ASP A 375 -9.44 18.64 15.43
N GLN A 376 -9.44 17.62 14.59
CA GLN A 376 -9.17 16.24 14.96
C GLN A 376 -8.72 15.48 13.71
N PHE A 377 -8.22 14.27 13.92
CA PHE A 377 -7.81 13.42 12.82
C PHE A 377 -9.02 12.65 12.25
N PRO A 378 -9.16 12.51 10.91
CA PRO A 378 -8.29 13.04 9.86
C PRO A 378 -8.63 14.49 9.49
N PRO A 379 -7.64 15.40 9.38
CA PRO A 379 -7.91 16.82 9.15
C PRO A 379 -8.58 17.09 7.79
N GLN A 380 -8.23 16.33 6.76
CA GLN A 380 -8.87 16.43 5.44
C GLN A 380 -10.35 16.05 5.49
N LEU A 381 -10.71 15.02 6.26
CA LEU A 381 -12.11 14.58 6.43
C LEU A 381 -12.89 15.58 7.29
N VAL A 382 -12.27 16.17 8.31
CA VAL A 382 -12.83 17.30 9.06
C VAL A 382 -13.11 18.48 8.13
N LYS A 383 -12.14 18.87 7.30
CA LYS A 383 -12.29 19.95 6.32
C LYS A 383 -13.45 19.66 5.37
N TYR A 384 -13.48 18.47 4.77
CA TYR A 384 -14.55 18.00 3.89
C TYR A 384 -15.94 18.12 4.53
N LEU A 385 -16.12 17.57 5.75
CA LEU A 385 -17.41 17.62 6.43
C LEU A 385 -17.82 19.04 6.82
N ARG A 386 -16.87 19.88 7.24
CA ARG A 386 -17.15 21.29 7.52
C ARG A 386 -17.67 21.99 6.27
N GLU A 387 -17.04 21.78 5.11
CA GLU A 387 -17.47 22.36 3.84
C GLU A 387 -18.88 21.88 3.46
N LYS A 388 -19.11 20.56 3.45
CA LYS A 388 -20.41 19.99 3.04
C LYS A 388 -21.56 20.34 3.99
N LEU A 389 -21.32 20.30 5.30
CA LEU A 389 -22.39 20.59 6.26
C LEU A 389 -22.76 22.07 6.27
N LYS A 390 -21.82 22.98 5.96
CA LYS A 390 -22.07 24.44 5.85
C LYS A 390 -23.10 24.79 4.78
N GLU A 391 -23.32 23.94 3.77
CA GLU A 391 -24.29 24.17 2.70
C GLU A 391 -25.74 24.25 3.22
N LYS A 392 -26.07 23.55 4.31
CA LYS A 392 -27.44 23.45 4.87
C LYS A 392 -27.54 23.66 6.38
N ASN A 393 -26.41 23.91 7.03
CA ASN A 393 -26.28 23.96 8.49
C ASN A 393 -25.27 25.04 8.89
N THR A 394 -25.34 25.47 10.16
CA THR A 394 -24.33 26.35 10.74
C THR A 394 -23.20 25.51 11.30
N VAL A 395 -21.98 25.65 10.80
CA VAL A 395 -20.79 24.95 11.33
C VAL A 395 -19.89 25.94 12.03
N ILE A 396 -19.71 25.79 13.34
CA ILE A 396 -18.93 26.68 14.21
C ILE A 396 -17.49 26.18 14.28
N ASN A 397 -16.53 27.11 14.36
CA ASN A 397 -15.14 26.77 14.66
C ASN A 397 -14.95 26.57 16.17
N PRO A 398 -14.12 25.60 16.58
CA PRO A 398 -13.87 25.34 18.01
C PRO A 398 -13.27 26.53 18.76
N ASP A 399 -12.64 27.47 18.06
CA ASP A 399 -11.98 28.64 18.64
C ASP A 399 -12.87 29.89 18.70
N ASP A 400 -14.14 29.80 18.29
CA ASP A 400 -15.07 30.93 18.37
C ASP A 400 -15.55 31.15 19.82
N ASN A 401 -15.17 32.28 20.42
CA ASN A 401 -15.49 32.65 21.82
C ASN A 401 -17.00 32.71 22.16
N ASN A 402 -17.88 32.73 21.14
CA ASN A 402 -19.33 32.77 21.32
C ASN A 402 -19.99 31.39 21.50
N THR A 403 -19.21 30.31 21.51
CA THR A 403 -19.72 28.92 21.61
C THR A 403 -20.55 28.66 22.86
N ASN A 404 -20.32 29.37 23.97
CA ASN A 404 -21.04 29.19 25.23
C ASN A 404 -22.50 29.68 25.20
N GLN A 405 -22.91 30.48 24.22
CA GLN A 405 -24.25 31.08 24.16
C GLN A 405 -25.24 30.29 23.27
N LEU A 406 -24.75 29.33 22.48
CA LEU A 406 -25.56 28.59 21.53
C LEU A 406 -26.19 27.36 22.19
N LYS A 407 -27.53 27.29 22.12
CA LYS A 407 -28.30 26.10 22.54
C LYS A 407 -28.39 25.11 21.38
N ASP A 408 -28.43 23.80 21.69
CA ASP A 408 -28.62 22.69 20.74
C ASP A 408 -27.51 22.48 19.69
N ILE A 409 -26.24 22.62 20.11
CA ILE A 409 -25.08 22.23 19.29
C ILE A 409 -24.96 20.70 19.24
N THR A 410 -24.80 20.15 18.03
CA THR A 410 -24.37 18.77 17.79
C THR A 410 -22.88 18.72 17.47
N THR A 411 -22.11 17.94 18.21
CA THR A 411 -20.67 17.80 17.95
C THR A 411 -20.35 16.55 17.18
N ILE A 412 -19.65 16.71 16.06
CA ILE A 412 -19.19 15.58 15.25
C ILE A 412 -17.78 15.20 15.68
N LEU A 413 -17.63 14.00 16.22
CA LEU A 413 -16.35 13.43 16.62
C LEU A 413 -16.03 12.22 15.78
N PHE A 414 -14.77 12.09 15.37
CA PHE A 414 -14.28 10.88 14.73
C PHE A 414 -13.77 9.92 15.80
N PHE A 415 -14.30 8.71 15.79
CA PHE A 415 -13.78 7.62 16.58
C PHE A 415 -12.84 6.79 15.72
N ASN A 416 -11.58 6.78 16.12
CA ASN A 416 -10.56 5.89 15.60
C ASN A 416 -10.23 4.86 16.70
N ARG A 417 -10.40 3.57 16.39
CA ARG A 417 -10.28 2.49 17.38
C ARG A 417 -8.84 2.18 17.74
N LEU A 418 -7.89 2.42 16.83
CA LEU A 418 -6.47 2.21 17.10
C LEU A 418 -5.98 3.11 18.22
N THR A 419 -6.42 4.37 18.22
CA THR A 419 -5.96 5.32 19.23
C THR A 419 -6.84 5.31 20.46
N GLY A 420 -8.18 5.31 20.34
CA GLY A 420 -9.17 5.33 21.44
C GLY A 420 -9.05 6.50 22.47
N TYR A 421 -7.89 7.15 22.49
CA TYR A 421 -7.38 8.13 23.42
C TYR A 421 -7.83 9.53 23.01
N GLY A 422 -7.96 9.78 21.70
CA GLY A 422 -8.46 11.04 21.15
C GLY A 422 -9.90 11.32 21.55
N LEU A 423 -10.80 10.35 21.42
CA LEU A 423 -12.23 10.56 21.67
C LEU A 423 -12.51 10.97 23.12
N ARG A 424 -11.89 10.32 24.11
CA ARG A 424 -12.06 10.68 25.53
C ARG A 424 -11.54 12.08 25.83
N LYS A 425 -10.40 12.46 25.27
CA LYS A 425 -9.81 13.80 25.44
C LYS A 425 -10.72 14.86 24.81
N LEU A 426 -11.22 14.61 23.60
CA LEU A 426 -12.16 15.49 22.91
C LEU A 426 -13.47 15.62 23.70
N LEU A 427 -14.10 14.52 24.11
CA LEU A 427 -15.31 14.52 24.94
C LEU A 427 -15.11 15.31 26.24
N ARG A 428 -13.96 15.19 26.91
CA ARG A 428 -13.64 15.98 28.11
C ARG A 428 -13.45 17.46 27.81
N LYS A 429 -12.69 17.80 26.77
CA LYS A 429 -12.43 19.19 26.33
C LYS A 429 -13.74 19.93 26.06
N TYR A 430 -14.73 19.21 25.55
CA TYR A 430 -15.95 19.77 24.98
C TYR A 430 -17.22 19.51 25.83
N LYS A 431 -17.08 18.88 27.01
CA LYS A 431 -18.20 18.50 27.90
C LYS A 431 -19.08 19.67 28.35
N GLY A 432 -18.50 20.87 28.51
CA GLY A 432 -19.21 22.05 29.02
C GLY A 432 -20.06 22.79 27.98
N VAL A 433 -19.78 22.58 26.69
CA VAL A 433 -20.40 23.32 25.59
C VAL A 433 -21.54 22.52 24.95
N ILE A 434 -21.59 21.20 25.16
CA ILE A 434 -22.24 20.27 24.22
C ILE A 434 -23.25 19.34 24.88
N LYS A 435 -24.41 19.20 24.23
CA LYS A 435 -25.49 18.30 24.63
C LYS A 435 -25.62 17.05 23.75
N ASN A 436 -25.28 17.15 22.47
CA ASN A 436 -25.47 16.07 21.48
C ASN A 436 -24.16 15.71 20.80
N TYR A 437 -23.90 14.40 20.63
CA TYR A 437 -22.73 13.91 19.90
C TYR A 437 -23.15 13.06 18.71
N LEU A 438 -22.50 13.31 17.58
CA LEU A 438 -22.46 12.40 16.45
C LEU A 438 -21.07 11.79 16.39
N ILE A 439 -20.97 10.48 16.62
CA ILE A 439 -19.68 9.78 16.57
C ILE A 439 -19.60 9.06 15.23
N LEU A 440 -18.68 9.53 14.40
CA LEU A 440 -18.32 8.90 13.13
C LEU A 440 -17.23 7.86 13.39
N ASP A 441 -17.57 6.59 13.34
CA ASP A 441 -16.59 5.50 13.41
C ASP A 441 -15.90 5.43 12.04
N THR A 442 -14.59 5.67 12.02
CA THR A 442 -13.78 5.52 10.80
C THR A 442 -13.40 4.05 10.57
N GLU A 443 -13.78 3.14 11.47
CA GLU A 443 -13.49 1.73 11.37
C GLU A 443 -14.72 0.91 11.76
N LEU A 444 -15.50 0.43 10.78
CA LEU A 444 -16.07 -0.92 10.84
C LEU A 444 -16.83 -1.31 9.57
N SER A 445 -16.60 -2.55 9.16
CA SER A 445 -17.44 -3.31 8.23
C SER A 445 -18.88 -3.49 8.73
N ASP A 446 -19.78 -3.68 7.76
CA ASP A 446 -21.06 -4.33 7.94
C ASP A 446 -20.81 -5.81 8.30
N ILE A 447 -20.87 -6.13 9.60
CA ILE A 447 -20.68 -7.51 10.08
C ILE A 447 -22.04 -8.12 10.42
N THR A 448 -23.17 -7.47 10.13
CA THR A 448 -24.48 -8.06 10.44
C THR A 448 -24.67 -9.44 9.78
N HIS A 449 -23.91 -9.78 8.74
CA HIS A 449 -23.91 -11.10 8.09
C HIS A 449 -22.74 -12.06 8.46
N HIS A 450 -21.78 -11.67 9.30
CA HIS A 450 -20.61 -12.51 9.62
C HIS A 450 -20.39 -12.78 11.13
N TRP A 451 -21.45 -12.65 11.95
CA TRP A 451 -21.36 -12.85 13.40
C TRP A 451 -20.88 -14.24 13.85
N ASN A 452 -20.97 -15.27 13.00
CA ASN A 452 -20.83 -16.66 13.44
C ASN A 452 -19.56 -17.40 12.99
N LYS A 453 -18.67 -16.86 12.15
CA LYS A 453 -17.66 -17.71 11.48
C LYS A 453 -16.19 -17.63 11.94
N THR A 454 -15.71 -16.60 12.66
CA THR A 454 -14.24 -16.41 12.83
C THR A 454 -13.76 -16.15 14.26
N GLY A 455 -14.55 -16.45 15.30
CA GLY A 455 -14.17 -16.09 16.67
C GLY A 455 -14.21 -14.58 16.96
N TYR A 456 -14.66 -13.78 15.98
CA TYR A 456 -15.01 -12.36 16.09
C TYR A 456 -16.00 -12.10 17.24
N LEU A 457 -16.90 -13.04 17.53
CA LEU A 457 -17.81 -12.97 18.68
C LEU A 457 -17.07 -12.78 20.02
N ARG A 458 -15.91 -13.43 20.24
CA ARG A 458 -15.11 -13.22 21.46
C ARG A 458 -14.43 -11.85 21.49
N PHE A 459 -14.04 -11.31 20.33
CA PHE A 459 -13.48 -9.96 20.21
C PHE A 459 -14.55 -8.89 20.39
N VAL A 460 -15.72 -9.06 19.76
CA VAL A 460 -16.91 -8.22 19.92
C VAL A 460 -17.41 -8.28 21.36
N ILE A 461 -17.52 -9.46 21.97
CA ILE A 461 -17.90 -9.59 23.39
C ILE A 461 -16.87 -8.89 24.27
N LYS A 462 -15.55 -9.00 24.01
CA LYS A 462 -14.54 -8.24 24.75
C LYS A 462 -14.63 -6.73 24.54
N SER A 463 -14.95 -6.28 23.32
CA SER A 463 -15.17 -4.87 22.99
C SER A 463 -16.48 -4.32 23.53
N ILE A 464 -17.52 -5.16 23.64
CA ILE A 464 -18.81 -4.88 24.27
C ILE A 464 -18.68 -4.88 25.79
N ILE A 465 -17.88 -5.78 26.38
CA ILE A 465 -17.55 -5.79 27.81
C ILE A 465 -16.68 -4.57 28.13
N ALA A 466 -15.72 -4.21 27.27
CA ALA A 466 -14.97 -2.96 27.39
C ALA A 466 -15.88 -1.73 27.23
N ARG A 467 -16.87 -1.75 26.32
CA ARG A 467 -17.94 -0.73 26.23
C ARG A 467 -18.76 -0.68 27.52
N ARG A 468 -19.26 -1.80 28.03
CA ARG A 468 -20.08 -1.88 29.25
C ARG A 468 -19.32 -1.42 30.50
N ASN A 469 -18.04 -1.74 30.60
CA ASN A 469 -17.18 -1.30 31.71
C ASN A 469 -16.77 0.19 31.59
N GLN A 470 -16.94 0.80 30.41
CA GLN A 470 -16.71 2.24 30.19
C GLN A 470 -18.01 3.08 30.13
N LEU A 471 -19.18 2.43 30.08
CA LEU A 471 -20.51 3.04 29.93
C LEU A 471 -21.37 2.90 31.20
N PHE A 472 -20.81 3.19 32.37
CA PHE A 472 -21.61 3.63 33.51
C PHE A 472 -21.74 5.15 33.49
N GLN A 473 -22.42 5.69 32.47
CA GLN A 473 -23.08 6.99 32.52
C GLN A 473 -24.15 7.01 31.43
N ARG A 474 -25.37 7.41 31.81
CA ARG A 474 -26.58 7.47 30.96
C ARG A 474 -26.36 8.45 29.80
N TRP A 475 -26.47 7.98 28.55
CA TRP A 475 -26.55 8.87 27.37
C TRP A 475 -27.63 8.36 26.41
N LYS A 476 -28.59 9.24 26.09
CA LYS A 476 -29.65 9.00 25.11
C LYS A 476 -29.12 9.38 23.72
N GLU A 477 -29.25 8.44 22.79
CA GLU A 477 -29.07 8.59 21.33
C GLU A 477 -27.63 8.76 20.81
N ILE A 478 -26.98 7.62 20.57
CA ILE A 478 -25.77 7.53 19.73
C ILE A 478 -26.24 7.21 18.30
N LEU A 479 -26.18 8.17 17.38
CA LEU A 479 -26.27 7.87 15.95
C LEU A 479 -24.88 7.47 15.46
N VAL A 480 -24.63 6.16 15.34
CA VAL A 480 -23.36 5.63 14.82
C VAL A 480 -23.32 5.77 13.32
N TRP A 481 -22.19 6.25 12.85
CA TRP A 481 -21.85 6.37 11.44
C TRP A 481 -20.70 5.46 11.09
N ILE A 482 -20.77 4.94 9.88
CA ILE A 482 -19.80 4.01 9.33
C ILE A 482 -19.23 4.67 8.08
N LEU A 483 -18.01 5.18 8.17
CA LEU A 483 -17.16 5.38 7.00
C LEU A 483 -16.21 4.19 6.95
N TYR A 484 -16.29 3.43 5.87
CA TYR A 484 -15.59 2.16 5.74
C TYR A 484 -14.11 2.39 5.40
N PHE A 485 -13.23 2.01 6.32
CA PHE A 485 -11.80 1.91 6.08
C PHE A 485 -11.28 0.62 6.74
N PRO A 486 -11.14 -0.51 6.02
CA PRO A 486 -10.58 -1.73 6.55
C PRO A 486 -9.16 -1.49 7.10
N LEU A 487 -8.98 -1.93 8.34
CA LEU A 487 -7.70 -2.06 8.99
C LEU A 487 -7.43 -3.54 9.24
N TYR A 488 -6.19 -3.94 8.94
CA TYR A 488 -5.62 -5.21 9.30
C TYR A 488 -5.68 -5.40 10.83
N PHE A 489 -6.44 -6.39 11.30
CA PHE A 489 -6.45 -6.77 12.71
C PHE A 489 -5.21 -7.61 13.05
N ASN A 490 -4.12 -6.96 13.49
CA ASN A 490 -3.05 -7.68 14.19
C ASN A 490 -3.32 -7.67 15.71
N LYS A 491 -3.43 -8.87 16.30
CA LYS A 491 -3.74 -9.16 17.71
C LYS A 491 -2.69 -8.60 18.70
N HIS A 492 -1.58 -8.04 18.21
CA HIS A 492 -0.43 -7.57 18.99
C HIS A 492 -0.39 -6.06 19.32
N LEU A 493 -1.35 -5.25 18.85
CA LEU A 493 -1.39 -3.79 19.10
C LEU A 493 -1.59 -3.39 20.59
N ARG A 494 -1.92 -4.32 21.48
CA ARG A 494 -2.02 -4.05 22.93
C ARG A 494 -0.71 -3.59 23.58
N LYS A 495 0.45 -3.77 22.95
CA LYS A 495 1.77 -3.49 23.55
C LYS A 495 2.19 -2.01 23.44
N TYR A 496 1.55 -1.21 22.59
CA TYR A 496 1.92 0.19 22.32
C TYR A 496 1.30 1.21 23.27
N TYR A 497 0.40 0.78 24.14
CA TYR A 497 -0.45 1.68 24.93
C TYR A 497 -0.53 1.25 26.39
N LYS A 498 0.63 1.09 27.03
CA LYS A 498 0.74 1.17 28.49
C LYS A 498 1.34 2.50 28.89
#